data_AF-H7CED5-F1
#
_entry.id   AF-H7CED5-F1
#
_cell.length_a   1.000
_cell.length_b   1.000
_cell.length_c   1.000
_cell.angle_alpha   90.00
_cell.angle_beta   90.00
_cell.angle_gamma   90.00
#
_symmetry.space_group_name_H-M   'P 1'
#
loop_
_entity.id
_entity.type
_entity.pdbx_description
1 polymer ?
#
loop_
_entity_poly.entity_id
_entity_poly.type
_entity_poly.pdbx_seq_one_letter_code
_entity_poly.pdbx_strand_id
1 'polypeptide(L)'
;GGLGVTSLLFGTLAFNIIGFNMLASVDWSPLQLIRQLFWLALEPPPPAFGLSFPPLAQGGWWLIVGFLLTASITLWWVRTYRRARQLGLGTHVAWAFAAAIWLYLVIGFIRPFFMGQWWESVPFGI
;
A
#
# COMPACT_ATOMS: atom_id res chain seq x y z
N GLY A 1 16.89 -3.82 14.10
CA GLY A 1 15.94 -4.42 15.06
C GLY A 1 14.68 -4.88 14.33
N GLY A 2 13.99 -5.90 14.88
CA GLY A 2 12.92 -6.65 14.18
C GLY A 2 11.88 -5.80 13.45
N LEU A 3 11.28 -4.80 14.10
CA LEU A 3 10.24 -3.94 13.51
C LEU A 3 10.61 -3.34 12.15
N GLY A 4 11.86 -2.89 11.98
CA GLY A 4 12.31 -2.33 10.71
C GLY A 4 12.50 -3.38 9.63
N VAL A 5 13.00 -4.57 9.99
CA VAL A 5 13.16 -5.67 9.04
C VAL A 5 11.80 -6.16 8.57
N THR A 6 10.86 -6.36 9.50
CA THR A 6 9.49 -6.77 9.17
C THR A 6 8.77 -5.72 8.32
N SER A 7 8.93 -4.42 8.63
CA SER A 7 8.39 -3.33 7.79
C SER A 7 8.95 -3.38 6.37
N LEU A 8 10.26 -3.54 6.21
CA LEU A 8 10.90 -3.67 4.90
C LEU A 8 10.42 -4.92 4.16
N LEU A 9 10.28 -6.06 4.82
CA LEU A 9 9.74 -7.28 4.21
C LEU A 9 8.33 -7.05 3.63
N PHE A 10 7.42 -6.47 4.43
CA PHE A 10 6.07 -6.16 3.95
C PHE A 10 6.07 -5.14 2.81
N GLY A 11 6.89 -4.08 2.91
CA GLY A 11 6.97 -3.03 1.91
C GLY A 11 7.57 -3.52 0.59
N THR A 12 8.64 -4.30 0.65
CA THR A 12 9.27 -4.92 -0.52
C THR A 12 8.34 -5.94 -1.17
N LEU A 13 7.61 -6.75 -0.40
CA LEU A 13 6.60 -7.66 -0.96
C LEU A 13 5.49 -6.89 -1.67
N ALA A 14 4.93 -5.85 -1.05
CA ALA A 14 3.92 -5.00 -1.67
C ALA A 14 4.43 -4.38 -2.99
N PHE A 15 5.64 -3.81 -2.97
CA PHE A 15 6.26 -3.22 -4.15
C PHE A 15 6.48 -4.23 -5.29
N ASN A 16 6.94 -5.45 -4.97
CA ASN A 16 7.12 -6.50 -5.97
C ASN A 16 5.78 -6.93 -6.57
N ILE A 17 4.73 -7.09 -5.76
CA ILE A 17 3.40 -7.46 -6.28
C ILE A 17 2.87 -6.38 -7.24
N ILE A 18 3.05 -5.09 -6.92
CA ILE A 18 2.69 -3.99 -7.82
C ILE A 18 3.48 -4.12 -9.14
N GLY A 19 4.81 -4.25 -9.06
CA GLY A 19 5.67 -4.35 -10.25
C GLY A 19 5.36 -5.57 -11.12
N PHE A 20 5.06 -6.73 -10.53
CA PHE A 20 4.67 -7.92 -11.27
C PHE A 20 3.30 -7.77 -11.94
N ASN A 21 2.34 -7.11 -11.30
CA ASN A 21 1.05 -6.82 -11.95
C ASN A 21 1.20 -5.84 -13.11
N MET A 22 2.03 -4.81 -12.96
CA MET A 22 2.37 -3.88 -14.05
C MET A 22 3.06 -4.62 -15.21
N LEU A 23 4.01 -5.51 -14.92
CA LEU A 23 4.69 -6.30 -15.95
C LEU A 23 3.74 -7.28 -16.65
N ALA A 24 2.82 -7.91 -15.92
CA ALA A 24 1.81 -8.79 -16.49
C ALA A 24 0.84 -8.03 -17.42
N SER A 25 0.56 -6.75 -17.15
CA SER A 25 -0.32 -5.93 -18.02
C SER A 25 0.29 -5.57 -19.38
N VAL A 26 1.61 -5.72 -19.54
CA VAL A 26 2.35 -5.49 -20.79
C VAL A 26 2.93 -6.79 -21.38
N ASP A 27 2.22 -7.91 -21.19
CA ASP A 27 2.57 -9.24 -21.69
C ASP A 27 4.00 -9.67 -21.33
N TRP A 28 4.44 -9.33 -20.12
CA TRP A 28 5.78 -9.66 -19.61
C TRP A 28 6.94 -9.05 -20.40
N SER A 29 6.69 -8.00 -21.19
CA SER A 29 7.74 -7.29 -21.92
C SER A 29 8.44 -6.23 -21.04
N PRO A 30 9.72 -6.42 -20.67
CA PRO A 30 10.42 -5.45 -19.82
C PRO A 30 10.62 -4.10 -20.51
N LEU A 31 10.73 -4.10 -21.84
CA LEU A 31 10.88 -2.87 -22.62
C LEU A 31 9.59 -2.03 -22.59
N GLN A 32 8.43 -2.68 -22.69
CA GLN A 32 7.15 -1.99 -22.57
C GLN A 32 6.90 -1.50 -21.15
N LEU A 33 7.29 -2.27 -20.13
CA LEU A 33 7.22 -1.85 -18.73
C LEU A 33 7.96 -0.53 -18.50
N ILE A 34 9.20 -0.40 -19.00
CA ILE A 34 9.99 0.83 -18.85
C ILE A 34 9.36 1.99 -19.63
N ARG A 35 8.92 1.74 -20.88
CA ARG A 35 8.31 2.76 -21.73
C ARG A 35 6.99 3.30 -21.16
N GLN A 36 6.16 2.41 -20.62
CA GLN A 36 4.81 2.72 -20.18
C GLN A 36 4.71 2.90 -18.67
N LEU A 37 5.82 2.85 -17.91
CA LEU A 37 5.83 2.83 -16.45
C LEU A 37 4.89 3.86 -15.80
N PHE A 38 4.81 5.07 -16.37
CA PHE A 38 3.96 6.17 -15.90
C PHE A 38 2.46 6.01 -16.16
N TRP A 39 2.06 5.05 -16.98
CA TRP A 39 0.67 4.74 -17.33
C TRP A 39 0.20 3.40 -16.79
N LEU A 40 1.10 2.59 -16.24
CA LEU A 40 0.76 1.32 -15.65
C LEU A 40 0.30 1.53 -14.22
N ALA A 41 -0.74 0.79 -13.84
CA ALA A 41 -1.28 0.83 -12.50
C ALA A 41 -1.81 -0.55 -12.09
N LEU A 42 -1.78 -0.82 -10.80
CA LEU A 42 -2.60 -1.85 -10.18
C LEU A 42 -3.90 -1.19 -9.72
N GLU A 43 -4.98 -1.49 -10.44
CA GLU A 43 -6.31 -0.92 -10.21
C GLU A 43 -7.04 -1.55 -9.01
N PRO A 44 -7.88 -0.78 -8.29
CA PRO A 44 -8.75 -1.32 -7.25
C PRO A 44 -9.82 -2.26 -7.82
N PRO A 45 -10.47 -3.07 -6.95
CA PRO A 45 -11.57 -3.95 -7.35
C PRO A 45 -12.71 -3.20 -8.05
N PRO A 46 -13.31 -3.76 -9.11
CA PRO A 46 -14.49 -3.21 -9.74
C PRO A 46 -15.66 -3.01 -8.75
N PRO A 47 -16.54 -2.00 -8.95
CA PRO A 47 -17.67 -1.72 -8.06
C PRO A 47 -18.60 -2.91 -7.80
N ALA A 48 -18.72 -3.83 -8.75
CA ALA A 48 -19.56 -5.03 -8.64
C ALA A 48 -19.22 -5.90 -7.42
N PHE A 49 -17.99 -5.82 -6.90
CA PHE A 49 -17.57 -6.56 -5.72
C PHE A 49 -17.83 -5.81 -4.40
N GLY A 50 -18.24 -4.54 -4.42
CA GLY A 50 -18.47 -3.75 -3.21
C GLY A 50 -17.25 -3.79 -2.27
N LEU A 51 -17.46 -4.24 -1.02
CA LEU A 51 -16.40 -4.47 -0.03
C LEU A 51 -15.92 -5.94 0.07
N SER A 52 -16.42 -6.83 -0.79
CA SER A 52 -15.99 -8.22 -0.78
C SER A 52 -14.55 -8.38 -1.30
N PHE A 53 -13.95 -9.53 -1.00
CA PHE A 53 -12.64 -9.89 -1.54
C PHE A 53 -12.83 -10.48 -2.95
N PRO A 54 -12.42 -9.79 -4.03
CA PRO A 54 -12.63 -10.26 -5.39
C PRO A 54 -11.58 -11.33 -5.78
N PRO A 55 -11.78 -12.02 -6.91
CA PRO A 55 -10.73 -12.83 -7.52
C PRO A 55 -9.43 -12.05 -7.74
N LEU A 56 -8.28 -12.73 -7.69
CA LEU A 56 -6.96 -12.09 -7.82
C LEU A 56 -6.82 -11.27 -9.11
N ALA A 57 -7.31 -11.80 -10.23
CA ALA A 57 -7.27 -11.14 -11.53
C ALA A 57 -8.23 -9.93 -11.65
N GLN A 58 -9.10 -9.71 -10.68
CA GLN A 58 -10.14 -8.66 -10.69
C GLN A 58 -9.98 -7.70 -9.50
N GLY A 59 -8.74 -7.38 -9.14
CA GLY A 59 -8.42 -6.44 -8.06
C GLY A 59 -8.10 -7.09 -6.70
N GLY A 60 -8.06 -8.42 -6.61
CA GLY A 60 -7.67 -9.10 -5.36
C GLY A 60 -6.22 -8.79 -4.97
N TRP A 61 -5.33 -8.61 -5.95
CA TRP A 61 -3.97 -8.15 -5.72
C TRP A 61 -3.90 -6.76 -5.08
N TRP A 62 -4.80 -5.86 -5.45
CA TRP A 62 -4.85 -4.51 -4.89
C TRP A 62 -5.14 -4.54 -3.38
N LEU A 63 -6.08 -5.38 -2.92
CA LEU A 63 -6.38 -5.52 -1.49
C LEU A 63 -5.21 -6.12 -0.71
N ILE A 64 -4.53 -7.13 -1.29
CA ILE A 64 -3.34 -7.72 -0.69
C ILE A 64 -2.25 -6.66 -0.55
N VAL A 65 -1.96 -5.90 -1.62
CA VAL A 65 -0.98 -4.82 -1.61
C VAL A 65 -1.35 -3.75 -0.59
N GLY A 66 -2.61 -3.30 -0.56
CA GLY A 66 -3.09 -2.31 0.40
C GLY A 66 -2.88 -2.75 1.84
N PHE A 67 -3.16 -4.01 2.16
CA PHE A 67 -2.89 -4.59 3.49
C PHE A 67 -1.40 -4.64 3.81
N LEU A 68 -0.57 -5.20 2.92
CA LEU A 68 0.87 -5.32 3.12
C LEU A 68 1.53 -3.95 3.30
N LEU A 69 1.12 -2.96 2.50
CA LEU A 69 1.63 -1.59 2.58
C LEU A 69 1.21 -0.91 3.89
N THR A 70 -0.05 -1.06 4.29
CA THR A 70 -0.55 -0.54 5.57
C THR A 70 0.22 -1.13 6.76
N ALA A 71 0.47 -2.45 6.76
CA ALA A 71 1.26 -3.13 7.77
C ALA A 71 2.72 -2.63 7.78
N SER A 72 3.34 -2.48 6.60
CA SER A 72 4.70 -1.96 6.45
C SER A 72 4.84 -0.56 7.06
N ILE A 73 3.93 0.35 6.72
CA ILE A 73 3.92 1.74 7.18
C ILE A 73 3.69 1.81 8.70
N THR A 74 2.74 1.02 9.22
CA THR A 74 2.45 0.97 10.66
C THR A 74 3.65 0.43 11.45
N LEU A 75 4.32 -0.62 10.96
CA LEU A 75 5.54 -1.13 11.58
C LEU A 75 6.69 -0.11 11.55
N TRP A 76 6.80 0.66 10.47
CA TRP A 76 7.76 1.75 10.39
C TRP A 76 7.45 2.87 11.40
N TRP A 77 6.17 3.17 11.62
CA TRP A 77 5.74 4.11 12.65
C TRP A 77 6.13 3.65 14.05
N VAL A 78 5.83 2.38 14.41
CA VAL A 78 6.23 1.80 15.71
C VAL A 78 7.75 1.83 15.86
N ARG A 79 8.50 1.56 14.79
CA ARG A 79 9.96 1.70 14.78
C ARG A 79 10.38 3.13 15.12
N THR A 80 9.82 4.13 14.46
CA THR A 80 10.15 5.56 14.69
C THR A 80 9.87 5.97 16.12
N TYR A 81 8.68 5.62 16.65
CA TYR A 81 8.31 5.87 18.05
C TYR A 81 9.29 5.23 19.03
N ARG A 82 9.59 3.94 18.84
CA ARG A 82 10.49 3.19 19.73
C ARG A 82 11.91 3.75 19.73
N ARG A 83 12.42 4.18 18.58
CA ARG A 83 13.77 4.77 18.47
C ARG A 83 13.87 6.10 19.22
N ALA A 84 12.86 6.96 19.14
CA ALA A 84 12.82 8.20 19.91
C ALA A 84 12.88 7.92 21.42
N ARG A 85 12.05 6.99 21.92
CA ARG A 85 12.02 6.61 23.34
C ARG A 85 13.33 6.00 23.82
N GLN A 86 13.96 5.15 23.02
CA GLN A 86 15.25 4.53 23.35
C GLN A 86 16.39 5.54 23.49
N LEU A 87 16.31 6.67 22.79
CA LEU A 87 17.31 7.74 22.83
C LEU A 87 16.94 8.85 23.82
N GLY A 88 15.85 8.72 24.58
CA GLY A 88 15.37 9.76 25.49
C GLY A 88 14.84 11.02 24.78
N LEU A 89 14.50 10.92 23.50
CA LEU A 89 13.99 12.04 22.70
C LEU A 89 12.46 12.16 22.79
N GLY A 90 11.94 13.35 22.46
CA GLY A 90 10.50 13.57 22.28
C GLY A 90 9.93 12.83 21.07
N THR A 91 8.64 12.49 21.11
CA THR A 91 7.98 11.66 20.07
C THR A 91 7.23 12.48 19.02
N HIS A 92 7.55 13.77 18.86
CA HIS A 92 6.85 14.68 17.94
C HIS A 92 6.84 14.18 16.49
N VAL A 93 7.97 13.62 16.02
CA VAL A 93 8.08 13.04 14.67
C VAL A 93 7.14 11.85 14.48
N ALA A 94 7.01 10.98 15.49
CA ALA A 94 6.08 9.85 15.41
C ALA A 94 4.63 10.33 15.34
N TRP A 95 4.26 11.38 16.08
CA TRP A 95 2.91 11.94 16.02
C TRP A 95 2.61 12.65 14.70
N ALA A 96 3.56 13.41 14.14
CA ALA A 96 3.42 13.97 12.80
C ALA A 96 3.27 12.86 11.74
N PHE A 97 4.04 11.78 11.87
CA PHE A 97 3.92 10.64 10.96
C PHE A 97 2.56 9.92 11.11
N ALA A 98 2.02 9.81 12.33
CA ALA A 98 0.68 9.27 12.54
C ALA A 98 -0.40 10.06 11.79
N ALA A 99 -0.30 11.40 11.75
CA ALA A 99 -1.23 12.24 10.99
C ALA A 99 -1.13 12.00 9.47
N ALA A 100 0.07 11.74 8.93
CA ALA A 100 0.24 11.37 7.54
C ALA A 100 -0.35 9.98 7.23
N ILE A 101 -0.15 9.02 8.14
CA ILE A 101 -0.75 7.67 8.05
C ILE A 101 -2.28 7.76 8.09
N TRP A 102 -2.82 8.65 8.93
CA TRP A 102 -4.26 8.91 8.96
C TRP A 102 -4.79 9.35 7.59
N LEU A 103 -4.17 10.35 6.95
CA LEU A 103 -4.57 10.77 5.61
C LEU A 103 -4.52 9.62 4.60
N TYR A 104 -3.43 8.83 4.62
CA TYR A 104 -3.28 7.63 3.79
C TYR A 104 -4.42 6.62 4.01
N LEU A 105 -4.79 6.33 5.26
CA LEU A 105 -5.89 5.44 5.58
C LEU A 105 -7.24 6.04 5.18
N VAL A 106 -7.42 7.35 5.31
CA VAL A 106 -8.67 8.02 4.91
C VAL A 106 -8.95 7.81 3.43
N ILE A 107 -7.98 8.09 2.57
CA ILE A 107 -8.15 8.00 1.11
C ILE A 107 -8.19 6.56 0.61
N GLY A 108 -7.40 5.66 1.21
CA GLY A 108 -7.24 4.28 0.70
C GLY A 108 -8.11 3.22 1.37
N PHE A 109 -8.69 3.50 2.54
CA PHE A 109 -9.42 2.48 3.32
C PHE A 109 -10.72 3.00 3.94
N ILE A 110 -10.66 4.07 4.76
CA ILE A 110 -11.78 4.52 5.57
C ILE A 110 -12.90 5.09 4.70
N ARG A 111 -12.60 6.00 3.77
CA ARG A 111 -13.61 6.54 2.84
C ARG A 111 -14.23 5.44 1.96
N PRO A 112 -13.45 4.59 1.26
CA PRO A 112 -14.00 3.48 0.48
C PRO A 112 -14.90 2.55 1.30
N PHE A 113 -14.52 2.25 2.54
CA PHE A 113 -15.33 1.46 3.47
C PHE A 113 -16.68 2.12 3.76
N PHE A 114 -16.72 3.42 4.07
CA PHE A 114 -17.98 4.14 4.29
C PHE A 114 -18.82 4.31 3.01
N MET A 115 -18.19 4.34 1.83
CA MET A 115 -18.87 4.36 0.54
C MET A 115 -19.38 2.97 0.12
N GLY A 116 -19.00 1.91 0.83
CA GLY A 116 -19.46 0.54 0.56
C GLY A 116 -18.81 -0.13 -0.65
N GLN A 117 -17.71 0.43 -1.18
CA GLN A 117 -17.02 -0.12 -2.35
C GLN A 117 -15.53 0.20 -2.39
N TRP A 118 -14.69 -0.81 -2.70
CA TRP A 118 -13.24 -0.64 -2.80
C TRP A 118 -12.79 0.17 -4.02
N TRP A 119 -13.62 0.28 -5.05
CA TRP A 119 -13.34 1.06 -6.27
C TRP A 119 -13.00 2.53 -6.01
N GLU A 120 -13.51 3.11 -4.93
CA GLU A 120 -13.28 4.51 -4.54
C GLU A 120 -11.86 4.78 -4.00
N SER A 121 -11.07 3.73 -3.86
CA SER A 121 -9.70 3.80 -3.38
C SER A 121 -8.73 4.21 -4.48
N VAL A 122 -7.52 4.61 -4.09
CA VAL A 122 -6.49 5.06 -5.04
C VAL A 122 -5.80 3.87 -5.72
N PRO A 123 -5.64 3.87 -7.06
CA PRO A 123 -4.84 2.85 -7.75
C PRO A 123 -3.34 3.01 -7.45
N PHE A 124 -2.58 1.91 -7.56
CA PHE A 124 -1.12 1.97 -7.41
C PHE A 124 -0.46 2.13 -8.78
N GLY A 125 -0.22 3.38 -9.17
CA GLY A 125 0.47 3.80 -10.39
C GLY A 125 1.07 5.20 -10.19
N ILE A 126 1.71 5.77 -11.21
CA ILE A 126 2.20 7.16 -11.19
C ILE A 126 1.07 8.09 -11.63
#